data_AF-A0A1I5H5U5-F1
#
_entry.id   AF-A0A1I5H5U5-F1
#
_cell.length_a   1.000
_cell.length_b   1.000
_cell.length_c   1.000
_cell.angle_alpha   90.00
_cell.angle_beta   90.00
_cell.angle_gamma   90.00
#
_symmetry.space_group_name_H-M   'P 1'
#
loop_
_entity.id
_entity.type
_entity.pdbx_description
1 polymer ?
#
loop_
_entity_poly.entity_id
_entity_poly.type
_entity_poly.pdbx_seq_one_letter_code
_entity_poly.pdbx_strand_id
1 'polypeptide(L)'
;MTITFRVEDGRAILAPMAAIITPDQLASLRDLLAEQSLRLGFAILLPGYGVTGDPWFEFDARVCHLSLATVSKCFDHDPCVIAIFDEAQFLGRRVRVAQTEPTGDITIRLSLNPDAAPEIALATPHALALLDGLGIDRKVAGMVPMTELRRRLTDPRIRRRLDSDPDMAESIETLATMAALKPIEGEYLLAWI
;
A
#
# COMPACT_ATOMS: atom_id res chain seq x y z
N MET A 1 18.98 -8.97 -5.85
CA MET A 1 18.35 -8.00 -4.94
C MET A 1 17.33 -7.20 -5.73
N THR A 2 16.26 -6.77 -5.08
CA THR A 2 15.16 -5.99 -5.67
C THR A 2 15.01 -4.68 -4.93
N ILE A 3 14.48 -3.66 -5.60
CA ILE A 3 14.03 -2.40 -5.00
C ILE A 3 12.53 -2.31 -5.25
N THR A 4 11.76 -2.01 -4.22
CA THR A 4 10.30 -1.87 -4.29
C THR A 4 9.91 -0.41 -4.23
N PHE A 5 9.20 0.06 -5.27
CA PHE A 5 8.59 1.38 -5.30
C PHE A 5 7.16 1.31 -4.79
N ARG A 6 6.80 2.22 -3.89
CA ARG A 6 5.48 2.32 -3.29
C ARG A 6 5.07 3.76 -3.01
N VAL A 7 3.79 3.96 -2.78
CA VAL A 7 3.24 5.27 -2.40
C VAL A 7 3.13 5.35 -0.89
N GLU A 8 3.74 6.38 -0.31
CA GLU A 8 3.68 6.70 1.11
C GLU A 8 3.07 8.09 1.32
N ASP A 9 2.62 8.38 2.55
CA ASP A 9 2.05 9.69 2.91
C ASP A 9 2.91 10.48 3.89
N GLY A 10 4.14 10.05 4.17
CA GLY A 10 5.09 10.74 5.06
C GLY A 10 4.67 10.87 6.54
N ARG A 11 3.44 10.48 6.89
CA ARG A 11 2.93 10.40 8.27
C ARG A 11 3.44 9.12 8.93
N ALA A 12 3.93 9.22 10.16
CA ALA A 12 4.45 8.06 10.91
C ALA A 12 3.33 7.24 11.57
N ILE A 13 2.28 7.91 12.06
CA ILE A 13 1.14 7.30 12.76
C ILE A 13 -0.12 8.05 12.34
N LEU A 14 -1.19 7.32 12.06
CA LEU A 14 -2.50 7.86 11.74
C LEU A 14 -3.46 7.56 12.89
N ALA A 15 -4.33 8.52 13.22
CA ALA A 15 -5.50 8.26 14.04
C ALA A 15 -6.58 7.59 13.18
N PRO A 16 -7.44 6.73 13.75
CA PRO A 16 -7.52 6.34 15.16
C PRO A 16 -6.40 5.38 15.61
N MET A 17 -6.26 5.23 16.93
CA MET A 17 -5.31 4.26 17.51
C MET A 17 -5.63 2.83 17.05
N ALA A 18 -4.59 1.99 17.05
CA ALA A 18 -4.75 0.57 16.75
C ALA A 18 -5.75 -0.09 17.73
N ALA A 19 -6.57 -0.99 17.22
CA ALA A 19 -7.43 -1.86 18.01
C ALA A 19 -6.81 -3.26 18.10
N ILE A 20 -7.08 -3.96 19.20
CA ILE A 20 -6.67 -5.35 19.40
C ILE A 20 -7.82 -6.24 18.91
N ILE A 21 -7.50 -7.26 18.12
CA ILE A 21 -8.47 -8.23 17.60
C ILE A 21 -8.11 -9.64 18.06
N THR A 22 -9.12 -10.51 18.14
CA THR A 22 -8.90 -11.91 18.49
C THR A 22 -8.47 -12.75 17.26
N PRO A 23 -7.89 -13.94 17.48
CA PRO A 23 -7.62 -14.88 16.38
C PRO A 23 -8.88 -15.27 15.58
N ASP A 24 -10.04 -15.38 16.22
CA ASP A 24 -11.30 -15.73 15.56
C ASP A 24 -11.83 -14.58 14.68
N GLN A 25 -11.68 -13.34 15.15
CA GLN A 25 -11.99 -12.14 14.36
C GLN A 25 -11.04 -12.01 13.17
N LEU A 26 -9.76 -12.31 13.36
CA LEU A 26 -8.79 -12.38 12.27
C LEU A 26 -9.17 -13.44 11.23
N ALA A 27 -9.53 -14.65 11.67
CA ALA A 27 -9.98 -15.71 10.77
C ALA A 27 -11.20 -15.26 9.96
N SER A 28 -12.20 -14.68 10.63
CA SER A 28 -13.41 -14.13 10.00
C SER A 28 -13.10 -13.05 8.97
N LEU A 29 -12.17 -12.14 9.28
CA LEU A 29 -11.70 -11.14 8.32
C LEU A 29 -11.04 -11.82 7.11
N ARG A 30 -10.14 -12.78 7.32
CA ARG A 30 -9.43 -13.45 6.22
C ARG A 30 -10.37 -14.17 5.26
N ASP A 31 -11.38 -14.85 5.78
CA ASP A 31 -12.39 -15.51 4.96
C ASP A 31 -13.16 -14.49 4.11
N LEU A 32 -13.55 -13.37 4.72
CA LEU A 32 -14.18 -12.27 3.99
C LEU A 32 -13.26 -11.72 2.89
N LEU A 33 -11.99 -11.43 3.18
CA LEU A 33 -11.05 -10.88 2.19
C LEU A 33 -10.82 -11.87 1.03
N ALA A 34 -10.78 -13.17 1.31
CA ALA A 34 -10.64 -14.20 0.28
C ALA A 34 -11.86 -14.25 -0.64
N GLU A 35 -13.07 -14.28 -0.07
CA GLU A 35 -14.34 -14.24 -0.82
C GLU A 35 -14.41 -12.97 -1.70
N GLN A 36 -14.09 -11.82 -1.12
CA GLN A 36 -14.18 -10.54 -1.82
C GLN A 36 -13.11 -10.40 -2.90
N SER A 37 -11.92 -10.98 -2.72
CA SER A 37 -10.88 -11.01 -3.75
C SER A 37 -11.35 -11.78 -4.99
N LEU A 38 -11.99 -12.94 -4.79
CA LEU A 38 -12.59 -13.72 -5.88
C LEU A 38 -13.71 -12.93 -6.58
N ARG A 39 -14.57 -12.27 -5.81
CA ARG A 39 -15.71 -11.50 -6.33
C ARG A 39 -15.27 -10.28 -7.15
N LEU A 40 -14.24 -9.56 -6.70
CA LEU A 40 -13.77 -8.33 -7.34
C LEU A 40 -12.73 -8.57 -8.43
N GLY A 41 -12.12 -9.76 -8.49
CA GLY A 41 -11.15 -10.11 -9.52
C GLY A 41 -9.75 -9.51 -9.30
N PHE A 42 -9.44 -9.04 -8.09
CA PHE A 42 -8.10 -8.58 -7.72
C PHE A 42 -7.78 -8.91 -6.25
N ALA A 43 -6.49 -8.92 -5.91
CA ALA A 43 -6.03 -9.22 -4.57
C ALA A 43 -6.40 -8.10 -3.58
N ILE A 44 -7.22 -8.44 -2.59
CA ILE A 44 -7.57 -7.53 -1.49
C ILE A 44 -6.58 -7.66 -0.32
N LEU A 45 -6.08 -8.87 -0.07
CA LEU A 45 -5.04 -9.13 0.94
C LEU A 45 -3.66 -9.02 0.30
N LEU A 46 -2.82 -8.17 0.87
CA LEU A 46 -1.46 -7.88 0.41
C LEU A 46 -0.48 -8.31 1.51
N PRO A 47 0.25 -9.42 1.32
CA PRO A 47 1.21 -9.91 2.31
C PRO A 47 2.32 -8.89 2.57
N GLY A 48 2.66 -8.68 3.85
CA GLY A 48 3.85 -7.94 4.27
C GLY A 48 5.00 -8.91 4.53
N TYR A 49 5.03 -9.49 5.74
CA TYR A 49 5.96 -10.54 6.12
C TYR A 49 5.27 -11.62 6.94
N GLY A 50 5.83 -12.83 6.92
CA GLY A 50 5.22 -14.00 7.57
C GLY A 50 3.84 -14.34 6.99
N VAL A 51 3.22 -15.34 7.58
CA VAL A 51 1.82 -15.71 7.33
C VAL A 51 1.06 -15.83 8.64
N THR A 52 -0.27 -15.70 8.58
CA THR A 52 -1.10 -15.88 9.78
C THR A 52 -0.84 -17.24 10.40
N GLY A 53 -0.46 -17.26 11.69
CA GLY A 53 -0.03 -18.46 12.41
C GLY A 53 1.47 -18.52 12.68
N ASP A 54 2.28 -17.72 11.98
CA ASP A 54 3.68 -17.50 12.34
C ASP A 54 3.78 -16.67 13.63
N PRO A 55 4.90 -16.75 14.38
CA PRO A 55 5.13 -15.95 15.58
C PRO A 55 5.03 -14.43 15.35
N TRP A 56 5.31 -13.98 14.14
CA TRP A 56 5.07 -12.62 13.72
C TRP A 56 4.59 -12.61 12.28
N PHE A 57 3.64 -11.75 11.99
CA PHE A 57 3.16 -11.55 10.63
C PHE A 57 2.64 -10.13 10.44
N GLU A 58 2.57 -9.71 9.19
CA GLU A 58 1.95 -8.46 8.77
C GLU A 58 1.29 -8.65 7.40
N PHE A 59 0.11 -8.08 7.22
CA PHE A 59 -0.48 -7.86 5.91
C PHE A 59 -1.30 -6.57 5.89
N ASP A 60 -1.45 -6.01 4.70
CA ASP A 60 -2.39 -4.93 4.43
C ASP A 60 -3.64 -5.50 3.73
N ALA A 61 -4.80 -4.92 4.00
CA ALA A 61 -6.08 -5.22 3.38
C ALA A 61 -6.62 -4.00 2.64
N ARG A 62 -7.11 -4.18 1.41
CA ARG A 62 -7.83 -3.16 0.64
C ARG A 62 -9.29 -3.11 1.10
N VAL A 63 -9.65 -2.09 1.87
CA VAL A 63 -10.94 -2.02 2.56
C VAL A 63 -11.91 -1.04 1.92
N CYS A 64 -11.43 -0.19 1.01
CA CYS A 64 -12.26 0.83 0.34
C CYS A 64 -13.34 0.25 -0.57
N HIS A 65 -13.22 -1.03 -0.93
CA HIS A 65 -14.18 -1.74 -1.77
C HIS A 65 -15.19 -2.58 -0.96
N LEU A 66 -15.08 -2.57 0.37
CA LEU A 66 -15.90 -3.37 1.27
C LEU A 66 -16.98 -2.51 1.91
N SER A 67 -18.16 -3.08 2.14
CA SER A 67 -19.18 -2.42 2.96
C SER A 67 -18.73 -2.40 4.41
N LEU A 68 -18.81 -1.22 5.05
CA LEU A 68 -18.50 -1.06 6.48
C LEU A 68 -19.37 -2.00 7.35
N ALA A 69 -20.64 -2.18 6.98
CA ALA A 69 -21.54 -3.11 7.67
C ALA A 69 -21.05 -4.57 7.58
N THR A 70 -20.56 -4.99 6.42
CA THR A 70 -20.06 -6.35 6.21
C THR A 70 -18.79 -6.60 7.01
N VAL A 71 -17.82 -5.69 6.93
CA VAL A 71 -16.53 -5.89 7.63
C VAL A 71 -16.66 -5.75 9.14
N SER A 72 -17.52 -4.86 9.63
CA SER A 72 -17.76 -4.70 11.07
C SER A 72 -18.30 -5.97 11.74
N LYS A 73 -19.03 -6.82 11.00
CA LYS A 73 -19.54 -8.09 11.51
C LYS A 73 -18.43 -9.06 11.90
N CYS A 74 -17.26 -8.99 11.25
CA CYS A 74 -16.11 -9.82 11.60
C CYS A 74 -15.56 -9.50 13.01
N PHE A 75 -15.96 -8.38 13.60
CA PHE A 75 -15.44 -7.84 14.85
C PHE A 75 -16.55 -7.55 15.87
N ASP A 76 -17.68 -8.25 15.77
CA ASP A 76 -18.84 -8.05 16.67
C ASP A 76 -19.32 -6.59 16.76
N HIS A 77 -19.12 -5.84 15.66
CA HIS A 77 -19.38 -4.40 15.58
C HIS A 77 -18.61 -3.56 16.62
N ASP A 78 -17.37 -3.96 16.95
CA ASP A 78 -16.47 -3.19 17.80
C ASP A 78 -16.31 -1.75 17.28
N PRO A 79 -16.61 -0.72 18.09
CA PRO A 79 -16.59 0.68 17.64
C PRO A 79 -15.19 1.19 17.31
N CYS A 80 -14.14 0.70 17.97
CA CYS A 80 -12.75 1.08 17.68
C CYS A 80 -12.33 0.52 16.32
N VAL A 81 -12.71 -0.73 16.03
CA VAL A 81 -12.45 -1.34 14.71
C VAL A 81 -13.25 -0.64 13.62
N ILE A 82 -14.53 -0.35 13.86
CA ILE A 82 -15.37 0.43 12.92
C ILE A 82 -14.73 1.78 12.61
N ALA A 83 -14.24 2.52 13.62
CA ALA A 83 -13.58 3.80 13.41
C ALA A 83 -12.33 3.68 12.51
N ILE A 84 -11.55 2.60 12.65
CA ILE A 84 -10.40 2.33 11.77
C ILE A 84 -10.85 2.12 10.33
N PHE A 85 -11.87 1.30 10.10
CA PHE A 85 -12.37 1.04 8.74
C PHE A 85 -13.03 2.26 8.13
N ASP A 86 -13.84 3.01 8.89
CA ASP A 86 -14.48 4.24 8.43
C ASP A 86 -13.43 5.28 8.01
N GLU A 87 -12.44 5.52 8.86
CA GLU A 87 -11.34 6.44 8.55
C GLU A 87 -10.49 5.94 7.36
N ALA A 88 -10.26 4.63 7.25
CA ALA A 88 -9.55 4.04 6.11
C ALA A 88 -10.29 4.30 4.81
N GLN A 89 -11.60 4.08 4.79
CA GLN A 89 -12.45 4.28 3.63
C GLN A 89 -12.57 5.76 3.29
N PHE A 90 -12.72 6.62 4.30
CA PHE A 90 -12.72 8.05 4.15
C PHE A 90 -11.41 8.52 3.50
N LEU A 91 -10.24 8.15 4.05
CA LEU A 91 -8.93 8.58 3.57
C LEU A 91 -8.43 7.84 2.32
N GLY A 92 -9.14 6.82 1.84
CA GLY A 92 -8.70 5.99 0.71
C GLY A 92 -7.45 5.17 1.02
N ARG A 93 -7.39 4.54 2.19
CA ARG A 93 -6.23 3.79 2.71
C ARG A 93 -6.53 2.31 2.93
N ARG A 94 -5.47 1.53 2.95
CA ARG A 94 -5.50 0.14 3.41
C ARG A 94 -5.59 0.10 4.93
N VAL A 95 -6.01 -1.04 5.45
CA VAL A 95 -5.90 -1.37 6.86
C VAL A 95 -4.80 -2.40 7.03
N ARG A 96 -3.94 -2.20 8.02
CA ARG A 96 -2.87 -3.13 8.37
C ARG A 96 -3.30 -4.01 9.54
N VAL A 97 -3.02 -5.30 9.41
CA VAL A 97 -3.10 -6.26 10.50
C VAL A 97 -1.71 -6.82 10.77
N ALA A 98 -1.28 -6.81 12.02
CA ALA A 98 0.02 -7.32 12.40
C ALA A 98 0.05 -7.95 13.79
N GLN A 99 0.90 -8.96 13.93
CA GLN A 99 1.43 -9.43 15.20
C GLN A 99 2.95 -9.28 15.11
N THR A 100 3.51 -8.36 15.89
CA THR A 100 4.94 -8.01 15.80
C THR A 100 5.80 -8.76 16.80
N GLU A 101 5.18 -9.50 17.72
CA GLU A 101 5.85 -10.26 18.78
C GLU A 101 5.22 -11.66 18.91
N PRO A 102 6.02 -12.72 19.16
CA PRO A 102 5.57 -14.13 19.23
C PRO A 102 4.32 -14.43 20.06
N THR A 103 4.03 -13.60 21.05
CA THR A 103 2.88 -13.71 21.94
C THR A 103 2.17 -12.36 22.14
N GLY A 104 2.45 -11.39 21.26
CA GLY A 104 1.86 -10.06 21.32
C GLY A 104 0.42 -10.07 20.82
N ASP A 105 -0.29 -9.00 21.12
CA ASP A 105 -1.64 -8.79 20.60
C ASP A 105 -1.65 -8.70 19.07
N ILE A 106 -2.69 -9.25 18.44
CA ILE A 106 -2.96 -9.00 17.03
C ILE A 106 -3.61 -7.63 16.94
N THR A 107 -2.96 -6.72 16.22
CA THR A 107 -3.45 -5.35 16.08
C THR A 107 -3.98 -5.09 14.69
N ILE A 108 -5.02 -4.29 14.62
CA ILE A 108 -5.55 -3.70 13.39
C ILE A 108 -5.41 -2.18 13.47
N ARG A 109 -4.93 -1.56 12.40
CA ARG A 109 -4.70 -0.10 12.33
C ARG A 109 -4.75 0.42 10.90
N LEU A 110 -4.81 1.73 10.74
CA LEU A 110 -4.61 2.34 9.42
C LEU A 110 -3.21 2.01 8.87
N SER A 111 -3.18 1.61 7.60
CA SER A 111 -1.94 1.55 6.84
C SER A 111 -1.54 2.92 6.33
N LEU A 112 -0.24 3.14 6.20
CA LEU A 112 0.31 4.33 5.55
C LEU A 112 0.14 4.27 4.03
N ASN A 113 -0.15 3.09 3.50
CA ASN A 113 -0.29 2.82 2.07
C ASN A 113 -1.71 3.18 1.60
N PRO A 114 -1.87 3.96 0.52
CA PRO A 114 -3.17 4.19 -0.10
C PRO A 114 -3.79 2.89 -0.60
N ASP A 115 -5.12 2.79 -0.54
CA ASP A 115 -5.86 1.61 -0.95
C ASP A 115 -5.60 1.28 -2.41
N ALA A 116 -5.80 2.27 -3.30
CA ALA A 116 -5.60 2.14 -4.74
C ALA A 116 -4.12 2.15 -5.17
N ALA A 117 -3.15 2.31 -4.27
CA ALA A 117 -1.74 2.35 -4.66
C ALA A 117 -1.31 1.00 -5.25
N PRO A 118 -0.75 0.97 -6.48
CA PRO A 118 0.04 -0.17 -6.92
C PRO A 118 1.40 -0.15 -6.21
N GLU A 119 2.12 -1.26 -6.27
CA GLU A 119 3.52 -1.40 -5.86
C GLU A 119 4.27 -2.09 -6.99
N ILE A 120 5.53 -1.72 -7.21
CA ILE A 120 6.36 -2.37 -8.22
C ILE A 120 7.71 -2.76 -7.64
N ALA A 121 8.02 -4.05 -7.69
CA ALA A 121 9.30 -4.60 -7.30
C ALA A 121 10.15 -4.83 -8.56
N LEU A 122 11.30 -4.17 -8.64
CA LEU A 122 12.21 -4.27 -9.77
C LEU A 122 13.54 -4.87 -9.33
N ALA A 123 14.19 -5.63 -10.21
CA ALA A 123 15.59 -6.00 -10.01
C ALA A 123 16.43 -4.71 -9.85
N THR A 124 17.37 -4.69 -8.91
CA THR A 124 18.15 -3.48 -8.59
C THR A 124 18.72 -2.76 -9.83
N PRO A 125 19.30 -3.45 -10.85
CA PRO A 125 19.77 -2.77 -12.06
C PRO A 125 18.68 -2.00 -12.80
N HIS A 126 17.48 -2.59 -12.94
CA HIS A 126 16.33 -1.96 -13.60
C HIS A 126 15.77 -0.80 -12.77
N ALA A 127 15.70 -0.94 -11.45
CA ALA A 127 15.27 0.14 -10.56
C ALA A 127 16.20 1.35 -10.67
N LEU A 128 17.51 1.14 -10.67
CA LEU A 128 18.49 2.21 -10.81
C LEU A 128 18.46 2.86 -12.21
N ALA A 129 18.20 2.08 -13.26
CA ALA A 129 18.02 2.59 -14.61
C ALA A 129 16.73 3.42 -14.74
N LEU A 130 15.65 3.02 -14.07
CA LEU A 130 14.40 3.77 -13.99
C LEU A 130 14.59 5.12 -13.29
N LEU A 131 15.30 5.15 -12.16
CA LEU A 131 15.64 6.38 -11.45
C LEU A 131 16.45 7.33 -12.34
N ASP A 132 17.47 6.81 -13.04
CA ASP A 132 18.28 7.59 -13.99
C ASP A 132 17.46 8.11 -15.18
N GLY A 133 16.54 7.29 -15.68
CA GLY A 133 15.56 7.64 -16.70
C GLY A 133 14.72 8.85 -16.30
N LEU A 134 14.25 8.85 -15.04
CA LEU A 134 13.51 9.95 -14.43
C LEU A 134 14.39 11.15 -14.05
N GLY A 135 15.72 11.04 -14.16
CA GLY A 135 16.69 12.04 -13.73
C GLY A 135 16.78 12.17 -12.20
N ILE A 136 16.40 11.13 -11.46
CA ILE A 136 16.51 11.04 -10.00
C ILE A 136 17.84 10.35 -9.67
N ASP A 137 18.49 10.78 -8.59
CA ASP A 137 19.76 10.19 -8.17
C ASP A 137 19.61 8.67 -7.89
N ARG A 138 20.62 7.90 -8.29
CA ARG A 138 20.63 6.43 -8.30
C ARG A 138 20.92 5.86 -6.90
N LYS A 139 20.11 6.26 -5.93
CA LYS A 139 20.19 5.75 -4.56
C LYS A 139 19.35 4.48 -4.44
N VAL A 140 19.84 3.53 -3.65
CA VAL A 140 19.11 2.28 -3.36
C VAL A 140 17.85 2.50 -2.53
N ALA A 141 17.80 3.59 -1.76
CA ALA A 141 16.62 4.01 -1.04
C ALA A 141 16.44 5.53 -1.13
N GLY A 142 15.19 5.98 -1.16
CA GLY A 142 14.86 7.39 -1.23
C GLY A 142 13.37 7.65 -1.34
N MET A 143 13.04 8.94 -1.38
CA MET A 143 11.67 9.42 -1.53
C MET A 143 11.65 10.65 -2.44
N VAL A 144 10.60 10.79 -3.25
CA VAL A 144 10.31 12.03 -3.99
C VAL A 144 8.83 12.39 -3.87
N PRO A 145 8.47 13.68 -3.81
CA PRO A 145 7.08 14.11 -3.84
C PRO A 145 6.36 13.69 -5.13
N MET A 146 5.08 13.32 -5.04
CA MET A 146 4.32 12.88 -6.22
C MET A 146 4.14 14.01 -7.26
N THR A 147 4.13 15.28 -6.82
CA THR A 147 4.16 16.44 -7.73
C THR A 147 5.43 16.47 -8.57
N GLU A 148 6.57 16.17 -7.98
CA GLU A 148 7.85 16.08 -8.67
C GLU A 148 7.87 14.89 -9.64
N LEU A 149 7.34 13.73 -9.25
CA LEU A 149 7.20 12.59 -10.14
C LEU A 149 6.32 12.93 -11.36
N ARG A 150 5.16 13.56 -11.17
CA ARG A 150 4.28 14.02 -12.27
C ARG A 150 5.00 14.96 -13.23
N ARG A 151 5.74 15.93 -12.67
CA ARG A 151 6.52 16.89 -13.47
C ARG A 151 7.57 16.18 -14.32
N ARG A 152 8.25 15.17 -13.78
CA ARG A 152 9.24 14.37 -14.51
C ARG A 152 8.62 13.50 -15.59
N LEU A 153 7.51 12.81 -15.28
CA LEU A 153 6.81 11.95 -16.24
C LEU A 153 6.20 12.73 -17.42
N THR A 154 5.94 14.03 -17.24
CA THR A 154 5.42 14.92 -18.28
C THR A 154 6.50 15.71 -19.03
N ASP A 155 7.77 15.66 -18.59
CA ASP A 155 8.87 16.34 -19.28
C ASP A 155 9.20 15.63 -20.61
N PRO A 156 9.11 16.31 -21.77
CA PRO A 156 9.34 15.70 -23.08
C PRO A 156 10.73 15.10 -23.30
N ARG A 157 11.76 15.54 -22.54
CA ARG A 157 13.12 14.99 -22.62
C ARG A 157 13.23 13.69 -21.83
N ILE A 158 12.65 13.67 -20.63
CA ILE A 158 12.57 12.46 -19.80
C ILE A 158 11.70 11.42 -20.50
N ARG A 159 10.55 11.83 -21.04
CA ARG A 159 9.64 10.93 -21.74
C ARG A 159 10.31 10.24 -22.94
N ARG A 160 11.04 10.99 -23.77
CA ARG A 160 11.82 10.41 -24.89
C ARG A 160 12.88 9.40 -24.45
N ARG A 161 13.53 9.63 -23.30
CA ARG A 161 14.50 8.70 -22.74
C ARG A 161 13.84 7.41 -22.26
N LEU A 162 12.73 7.56 -21.53
CA LEU A 162 11.94 6.46 -21.02
C LEU A 162 11.32 5.61 -22.15
N ASP A 163 10.79 6.25 -23.19
CA ASP A 163 10.20 5.57 -24.35
C ASP A 163 11.26 4.87 -25.25
N SER A 164 12.56 5.16 -25.05
CA SER A 164 13.64 4.49 -25.78
C SER A 164 14.00 3.10 -25.24
N ASP A 165 13.49 2.76 -24.06
CA ASP A 165 13.67 1.46 -23.41
C ASP A 165 12.31 0.73 -23.28
N PRO A 166 11.99 -0.21 -24.19
CA PRO A 166 10.75 -0.96 -24.17
C PRO A 166 10.54 -1.76 -22.88
N ASP A 167 11.64 -2.18 -22.23
CA ASP A 167 11.59 -3.00 -21.02
C ASP A 167 11.11 -2.18 -19.79
N MET A 168 11.06 -0.84 -19.90
CA MET A 168 10.57 0.05 -18.86
C MET A 168 9.09 0.43 -19.00
N ALA A 169 8.42 0.10 -20.11
CA ALA A 169 7.08 0.60 -20.43
C ALA A 169 6.04 0.33 -19.32
N GLU A 170 5.99 -0.92 -18.82
CA GLU A 170 5.08 -1.33 -17.74
C GLU A 170 5.39 -0.62 -16.41
N SER A 171 6.67 -0.41 -16.13
CA SER A 171 7.10 0.31 -14.92
C SER A 171 6.68 1.77 -14.98
N ILE A 172 6.78 2.40 -16.15
CA ILE A 172 6.38 3.80 -16.37
C ILE A 172 4.87 3.96 -16.25
N GLU A 173 4.09 3.02 -16.80
CA GLU A 173 2.63 3.03 -16.66
C GLU A 173 2.20 2.86 -15.19
N THR A 174 2.87 1.96 -14.46
CA THR A 174 2.65 1.78 -13.03
C THR A 174 2.98 3.06 -12.24
N LEU A 175 4.12 3.70 -12.53
CA LEU A 175 4.48 4.99 -11.92
C LEU A 175 3.49 6.11 -12.27
N ALA A 176 2.97 6.13 -13.50
CA ALA A 176 1.93 7.09 -13.89
C ALA A 176 0.63 6.85 -13.11
N THR A 177 0.27 5.60 -12.87
CA THR A 177 -0.88 5.21 -12.04
C THR A 177 -0.66 5.64 -10.58
N MET A 178 0.52 5.40 -10.01
CA MET A 178 0.90 5.92 -8.68
C MET A 178 0.80 7.45 -8.64
N ALA A 179 1.32 8.12 -9.67
CA ALA A 179 1.31 9.57 -9.80
C ALA A 179 -0.10 10.14 -9.91
N ALA A 180 -1.07 9.40 -10.46
CA ALA A 180 -2.45 9.85 -10.56
C ALA A 180 -3.17 9.92 -9.20
N LEU A 181 -2.68 9.22 -8.18
CA LEU A 181 -3.28 9.21 -6.85
C LEU A 181 -3.20 10.60 -6.19
N LYS A 182 -4.31 11.03 -5.60
CA LYS A 182 -4.41 12.29 -4.87
C LYS A 182 -4.80 11.99 -3.43
N PRO A 183 -4.00 12.41 -2.43
CA PRO A 183 -4.42 12.30 -1.05
C PRO A 183 -5.56 13.29 -0.79
N ILE A 184 -6.37 12.99 0.23
CA ILE A 184 -7.38 13.94 0.72
C ILE A 184 -6.72 15.15 1.37
N GLU A 185 -5.58 14.93 2.04
CA GLU A 185 -4.80 15.97 2.69
C GLU A 185 -3.30 15.74 2.48
N GLY A 186 -2.53 16.81 2.27
CA GLY A 186 -1.09 16.75 2.11
C GLY A 186 -0.64 16.30 0.72
N GLU A 187 0.48 15.59 0.65
CA GLU A 187 1.08 15.12 -0.59
C GLU A 187 1.64 13.70 -0.40
N TYR A 188 1.29 12.79 -1.32
CA TYR A 188 1.92 11.49 -1.38
C TYR A 188 3.39 11.58 -1.83
N LEU A 189 4.19 10.65 -1.37
CA LEU A 189 5.57 10.43 -1.75
C LEU A 189 5.67 9.12 -2.53
N LEU A 190 6.49 9.11 -3.57
CA LEU A 190 7.03 7.87 -4.12
C LEU A 190 8.24 7.49 -3.28
N ALA A 191 8.18 6.38 -2.57
CA ALA A 191 9.28 5.83 -1.78
C ALA A 191 9.84 4.57 -2.45
N TRP A 192 11.15 4.32 -2.28
CA TRP A 192 11.78 3.08 -2.71
C TRP A 192 12.83 2.60 -1.71
N ILE A 193 12.94 1.27 -1.57
CA ILE A 193 13.91 0.56 -0.73
C ILE A 193 14.18 -0.85 -1.25
#